data_AF-A0A518CPN8-F1
#
_entry.id   AF-A0A518CPN8-F1
#
_cell.length_a   1.000
_cell.length_b   1.000
_cell.length_c   1.000
_cell.angle_alpha   90.00
_cell.angle_beta   90.00
_cell.angle_gamma   90.00
#
_symmetry.space_group_name_H-M   'P 1'
#
loop_
_entity.id
_entity.type
_entity.pdbx_description
1 polymer ?
#
loop_
_entity_poly.entity_id
_entity_poly.type
_entity_poly.pdbx_seq_one_letter_code
_entity_poly.pdbx_strand_id
1 'polypeptide(L)'
;MTVLIHKRLLQGDQAVTASKIQREVMTPPQLAQRWGVKPFKVLGWIRSGELPAMDISTNRGVGRPRFKVLMTDVLAFEQRRKVQTPIKPQRRVRRSDPNVIEFF
;
A
#
# COMPACT_ATOMS: atom_id res chain seq x y z
N MET A 1 -22.70 -27.18 30.91
CA MET A 1 -23.47 -26.34 29.96
C MET A 1 -23.63 -24.99 30.64
N THR A 2 -23.16 -23.82 30.19
CA THR A 2 -22.59 -23.33 28.94
C THR A 2 -21.89 -22.01 29.31
N VAL A 3 -20.57 -21.92 29.16
CA VAL A 3 -19.82 -20.67 29.41
C VAL A 3 -19.91 -19.80 28.16
N LEU A 4 -20.95 -18.98 28.09
CA LEU A 4 -21.00 -17.80 27.23
C LEU A 4 -20.60 -16.62 28.11
N ILE A 5 -19.49 -15.94 27.77
CA ILE A 5 -19.15 -14.51 27.98
C ILE A 5 -17.61 -14.43 28.00
N HIS A 6 -16.98 -14.54 26.84
CA HIS A 6 -15.60 -14.05 26.63
C HIS A 6 -15.43 -13.55 25.19
N LYS A 7 -16.19 -12.52 24.81
CA LYS A 7 -15.95 -11.80 23.56
C LYS A 7 -16.08 -10.29 23.77
N ARG A 8 -15.34 -9.74 24.73
CA ARG A 8 -15.28 -8.30 24.99
C ARG A 8 -13.89 -7.86 25.47
N LEU A 9 -12.86 -8.25 24.70
CA LEU A 9 -11.55 -7.64 24.72
C LEU A 9 -11.20 -7.26 23.28
N LEU A 10 -10.51 -6.13 23.07
CA LEU A 10 -9.83 -5.70 21.82
C LEU A 10 -10.54 -4.74 20.83
N GLN A 11 -11.34 -3.75 21.27
CA GLN A 11 -11.86 -2.72 20.34
C GLN A 11 -11.42 -1.27 20.59
N GLY A 12 -10.76 -0.95 21.71
CA GLY A 12 -10.38 0.43 22.05
C GLY A 12 -9.07 0.96 21.44
N ASP A 13 -8.13 0.08 21.06
CA ASP A 13 -6.74 0.48 20.77
C ASP A 13 -6.46 0.78 19.28
N GLN A 14 -7.35 0.33 18.39
CA GLN A 14 -7.18 0.48 16.94
C GLN A 14 -7.46 1.91 16.46
N ALA A 15 -8.37 2.64 17.13
CA ALA A 15 -8.74 4.00 16.74
C ALA A 15 -7.61 5.02 17.01
N VAL A 16 -6.93 4.88 18.15
CA VAL A 16 -5.82 5.77 18.52
C VAL A 16 -4.63 5.56 17.57
N THR A 17 -4.31 4.30 17.26
CA THR A 17 -3.22 3.93 16.36
C THR A 17 -3.46 4.43 14.94
N ALA A 18 -4.68 4.28 14.40
CA ALA A 18 -5.03 4.80 13.08
C ALA A 18 -4.86 6.33 12.97
N SER A 19 -5.28 7.07 14.01
CA SER A 19 -5.12 8.53 14.04
C SER A 19 -3.65 8.98 14.15
N LYS A 20 -2.80 8.16 14.78
CA LYS A 20 -1.37 8.40 14.90
C LYS A 20 -0.66 8.23 13.56
N ILE A 21 -0.99 7.16 12.82
CA ILE A 21 -0.46 6.89 11.48
C ILE A 21 -0.76 8.07 10.54
N GLN A 22 -1.94 8.67 10.64
CA GLN A 22 -2.33 9.82 9.80
C GLN A 22 -1.47 11.07 10.01
N ARG A 23 -0.82 11.22 11.17
CA ARG A 23 0.02 12.38 11.50
C ARG A 23 1.51 12.10 11.39
N GLU A 24 1.89 10.84 11.20
CA GLU A 24 3.29 10.46 11.11
C GLU A 24 3.87 10.90 9.77
N VAL A 25 4.95 11.67 9.83
CA VAL A 25 5.64 12.21 8.66
C VAL A 25 7.02 11.57 8.53
N MET A 26 7.32 11.07 7.34
CA MET A 26 8.65 10.55 6.99
C MET A 26 9.37 11.47 6.03
N THR A 27 10.70 11.49 6.12
CA THR A 27 11.55 12.20 5.17
C THR A 27 11.97 11.28 4.01
N PRO A 28 12.31 11.83 2.83
CA PRO A 28 12.77 11.02 1.70
C PRO A 28 13.97 10.11 2.02
N PRO A 29 14.98 10.51 2.81
CA PRO A 29 16.07 9.61 3.22
C PRO A 29 15.59 8.45 4.10
N GLN A 30 14.63 8.69 5.01
CA GLN A 30 14.06 7.63 5.84
C GLN A 30 13.24 6.64 5.01
N LEU A 31 12.44 7.12 4.05
CA LEU A 31 11.72 6.26 3.11
C LEU A 31 12.67 5.43 2.25
N ALA A 32 13.75 6.06 1.78
CA ALA A 32 14.80 5.40 1.02
C ALA A 32 15.43 4.25 1.82
N GLN A 33 15.77 4.48 3.09
CA GLN A 33 16.30 3.45 3.97
C GLN A 33 15.28 2.32 4.20
N ARG A 34 14.01 2.66 4.44
CA ARG A 34 12.93 1.68 4.67
C ARG A 34 12.70 0.76 3.47
N TRP A 35 12.72 1.31 2.26
CA TRP A 35 12.49 0.55 1.02
C TRP A 35 13.76 -0.02 0.39
N GLY A 36 14.94 0.26 0.95
CA GLY A 36 16.22 -0.15 0.38
C GLY A 36 16.54 0.50 -0.97
N VAL A 37 16.03 1.71 -1.23
CA VAL A 37 16.24 2.45 -2.49
C VAL A 37 17.11 3.68 -2.27
N LYS A 38 17.75 4.19 -3.31
CA LYS A 38 18.50 5.46 -3.23
C LYS A 38 17.52 6.65 -3.02
N PRO A 39 17.87 7.65 -2.19
CA PRO A 39 17.03 8.84 -1.97
C PRO A 39 16.63 9.58 -3.24
N PHE A 40 17.51 9.58 -4.25
CA PHE A 40 17.22 10.19 -5.56
C PHE A 40 16.01 9.55 -6.25
N LYS A 41 15.78 8.24 -6.07
CA LYS A 41 14.62 7.54 -6.65
C LYS A 41 13.32 8.02 -5.99
N VAL A 42 13.33 8.21 -4.68
CA VAL A 42 12.19 8.76 -3.93
C VAL A 42 11.91 10.19 -4.36
N LEU A 43 12.94 11.03 -4.50
CA LEU A 43 12.81 12.38 -5.03
C LEU A 43 12.26 12.39 -6.47
N GLY A 44 12.63 11.40 -7.29
CA GLY A 44 12.07 11.18 -8.62
C GLY A 44 10.56 11.00 -8.57
N TRP A 45 10.05 10.14 -7.69
CA TRP A 45 8.59 9.92 -7.54
C TRP A 45 7.85 11.14 -7.00
N ILE A 46 8.49 11.92 -6.13
CA ILE A 46 7.90 13.17 -5.64
C ILE A 46 7.79 14.19 -6.77
N ARG A 47 8.83 14.32 -7.60
CA ARG A 47 8.84 15.24 -8.74
C ARG A 47 7.92 14.81 -9.88
N SER A 48 7.76 13.50 -10.11
CA SER A 48 6.81 12.98 -11.10
C SER A 48 5.35 13.07 -10.63
N GLY A 49 5.10 13.36 -9.35
CA GLY A 49 3.75 13.40 -8.77
C GLY A 49 3.20 12.03 -8.40
N GLU A 50 3.99 10.95 -8.52
CA GLU A 50 3.59 9.60 -8.13
C GLU A 50 3.50 9.43 -6.61
N LEU A 51 4.37 10.12 -5.87
CA LEU A 51 4.39 10.13 -4.42
C LEU A 51 4.04 11.53 -3.90
N PRO A 52 2.85 11.74 -3.32
CA PRO A 52 2.48 13.01 -2.72
C PRO A 52 3.45 13.38 -1.60
N ALA A 53 3.93 14.62 -1.59
CA ALA A 53 4.79 15.13 -0.53
C ALA A 53 4.49 16.61 -0.26
N MET A 54 4.68 17.00 0.99
CA MET A 54 4.63 18.39 1.42
C MET A 54 6.02 19.01 1.33
N ASP A 55 6.14 20.12 0.62
CA ASP A 55 7.34 20.96 0.66
C ASP A 55 7.25 21.89 1.88
N ILE A 56 8.20 21.72 2.81
CA ILE A 56 8.33 22.52 4.03
C ILE A 56 9.48 23.53 3.93
N SER A 57 10.01 23.78 2.74
CA SER A 57 10.98 24.85 2.52
C SER A 57 10.34 26.22 2.76
N THR A 58 11.13 27.18 3.27
CA THR A 58 10.66 28.54 3.57
C THR A 58 10.15 29.26 2.32
N ASN A 59 10.86 29.10 1.19
CA ASN A 59 10.50 29.67 -0.09
C ASN A 59 10.25 28.54 -1.09
N ARG A 60 8.99 28.37 -1.49
CA ARG A 60 8.62 27.37 -2.51
C ARG A 60 9.34 27.70 -3.82
N GLY A 61 10.09 26.73 -4.34
CA GLY A 61 10.78 26.85 -5.64
C GLY A 61 12.13 27.56 -5.60
N VAL A 62 12.57 28.08 -4.45
CA VAL A 62 13.88 28.75 -4.31
C VAL A 62 14.75 27.97 -3.33
N GLY A 63 15.91 27.51 -3.80
CA GLY A 63 16.87 26.76 -2.98
C GLY A 63 16.61 25.26 -2.92
N ARG A 64 17.13 24.59 -1.88
CA ARG A 64 17.04 23.13 -1.73
C ARG A 64 15.70 22.75 -1.10
N PRO A 65 14.78 22.10 -1.84
CA PRO A 65 13.48 21.71 -1.29
C PRO A 65 13.64 20.69 -0.15
N ARG A 66 12.77 20.81 0.84
CA ARG A 66 12.72 19.92 2.01
C ARG A 66 11.36 19.24 2.01
N PHE A 67 11.32 17.99 1.57
CA PHE A 67 10.07 17.24 1.48
C PHE A 67 9.79 16.45 2.76
N LYS A 68 8.51 16.39 3.14
CA LYS A 68 7.95 15.46 4.11
C LYS A 68 6.78 14.71 3.49
N VAL A 69 6.66 13.43 3.78
CA VAL A 69 5.61 12.55 3.23
C VAL A 69 4.79 12.02 4.39
N LEU A 70 3.46 12.08 4.32
CA LEU A 70 2.59 11.49 5.32
C LEU A 70 2.59 9.97 5.18
N MET A 71 2.54 9.24 6.30
CA MET A 71 2.50 7.78 6.28
C MET A 71 1.28 7.25 5.52
N THR A 72 0.15 7.97 5.53
CA THR A 72 -1.03 7.63 4.71
C THR A 72 -0.72 7.62 3.21
N ASP A 73 0.05 8.59 2.73
CA ASP A 73 0.44 8.69 1.32
C ASP A 73 1.46 7.61 0.95
N VAL A 74 2.36 7.27 1.89
CA VAL A 74 3.30 6.15 1.77
C VAL A 74 2.52 4.84 1.57
N LEU A 75 1.53 4.57 2.42
CA LEU A 75 0.70 3.36 2.33
C LEU A 75 -0.12 3.33 1.04
N ALA A 76 -0.71 4.45 0.64
CA ALA A 76 -1.43 4.55 -0.63
C ALA A 76 -0.49 4.27 -1.83
N PHE A 77 0.74 4.79 -1.79
CA PHE A 77 1.76 4.53 -2.80
C PHE A 77 2.16 3.04 -2.85
N GLU A 78 2.38 2.42 -1.69
CA GLU A 78 2.69 0.98 -1.59
C GLU A 78 1.55 0.12 -2.16
N GLN A 79 0.30 0.47 -1.87
CA GLN A 79 -0.87 -0.23 -2.42
C GLN A 79 -0.93 -0.12 -3.94
N ARG A 80 -0.71 1.08 -4.51
CA ARG A 80 -0.70 1.29 -5.96
C ARG A 80 0.41 0.51 -6.67
N ARG A 81 1.55 0.33 -6.01
CA ARG A 81 2.71 -0.40 -6.55
C ARG A 81 2.76 -1.87 -6.16
N LYS A 82 1.78 -2.36 -5.42
CA LYS A 82 1.67 -3.77 -5.10
C LYS A 82 1.44 -4.54 -6.39
N VAL A 83 2.49 -5.24 -6.84
CA VAL A 83 2.40 -6.17 -7.97
C VAL A 83 1.48 -7.30 -7.52
N GLN A 84 0.29 -7.38 -8.12
CA GLN A 84 -0.55 -8.56 -7.98
C GLN A 84 0.03 -9.63 -8.90
N THR A 85 0.30 -10.81 -8.33
CA THR A 85 0.64 -11.98 -9.14
C THR A 85 -0.48 -12.18 -10.14
N PRO A 86 -0.21 -12.17 -11.46
CA PRO A 86 -1.26 -12.38 -12.44
C PRO A 86 -1.91 -13.73 -12.17
N ILE A 87 -3.24 -13.71 -11.95
CA ILE A 87 -4.02 -14.93 -11.81
C ILE A 87 -3.84 -15.70 -13.11
N LYS A 88 -3.15 -16.85 -13.06
CA LYS A 88 -2.99 -17.70 -14.25
C LYS A 88 -4.40 -18.03 -14.76
N PRO A 89 -4.70 -17.82 -16.05
CA PRO A 89 -6.02 -18.13 -16.57
C PRO A 89 -6.31 -19.60 -16.31
N GLN A 90 -7.38 -19.90 -15.58
CA GLN A 90 -7.82 -21.28 -15.37
C GLN A 90 -8.13 -21.89 -16.73
N ARG A 91 -7.46 -23.00 -17.06
CA ARG A 91 -7.73 -23.75 -18.29
C ARG A 91 -9.19 -24.16 -18.28
N ARG A 92 -9.98 -23.66 -19.24
CA ARG A 92 -11.39 -24.01 -19.39
C ARG A 92 -11.45 -25.50 -19.75
N VAL A 93 -11.86 -26.33 -18.81
CA VAL A 93 -12.11 -27.76 -19.08
C VAL A 93 -13.29 -27.81 -20.04
N ARG A 94 -13.10 -28.38 -21.24
CA ARG A 94 -14.22 -28.73 -22.11
C ARG A 94 -15.05 -29.76 -21.36
N ARG A 95 -16.30 -29.42 -21.03
CA ARG A 95 -17.27 -30.42 -20.58
C ARG A 95 -17.57 -31.29 -21.79
N SER A 96 -17.14 -32.55 -21.77
CA SER A 96 -17.77 -33.56 -22.63
C SER A 96 -19.17 -33.75 -22.07
N ASP A 97 -20.19 -33.54 -22.90
CA ASP A 97 -21.56 -33.84 -22.51
C ASP A 97 -21.66 -35.35 -22.24
N PRO A 98 -22.13 -35.80 -21.06
CA PRO A 98 -22.22 -37.22 -20.74
C PRO A 98 -23.23 -37.98 -21.64
N ASN A 99 -24.01 -37.28 -22.46
CA ASN A 99 -25.01 -37.84 -23.36
C ASN A 99 -24.51 -38.03 -24.82
N VAL A 100 -23.22 -37.78 -25.11
CA VAL A 100 -22.66 -38.02 -26.45
C VAL A 100 -22.07 -39.44 -26.51
N ILE A 101 -22.77 -40.35 -27.19
CA ILE A 101 -22.25 -41.68 -27.54
C ILE A 101 -21.47 -41.52 -28.85
N GLU A 102 -20.14 -41.62 -28.79
CA GLU A 102 -19.28 -41.68 -29.96
C GLU A 102 -19.35 -43.10 -30.54
N PHE A 103 -19.93 -43.25 -31.74
CA PHE A 103 -19.90 -44.50 -32.50
C PHE A 103 -18.64 -44.52 -33.38
N PHE A 104 -17.78 -45.53 -33.18
CA PHE A 104 -16.66 -45.88 -34.07
C PHE A 104 -16.81 -47.32 -34.54
#